data_AF-A0A0Q6S0V8-F1
#
_entry.id   AF-A0A0Q6S0V8-F1
#
_cell.length_a   1.000
_cell.length_b   1.000
_cell.length_c   1.000
_cell.angle_alpha   90.00
_cell.angle_beta   90.00
_cell.angle_gamma   90.00
#
_symmetry.space_group_name_H-M   'P 1'
#
loop_
_entity.id
_entity.type
_entity.pdbx_description
1 polymer ?
#
loop_
_entity_poly.entity_id
_entity_poly.type
_entity_poly.pdbx_seq_one_letter_code
_entity_poly.pdbx_strand_id
1 'polypeptide(L)'
;MSHDEPHKTTDDKLVYMANQIATFFKSQPEAERPKGVADHINKFWEQRMRRAFFAMIDKGDPRFDPLVVQAAPLIKRPAKIAKA
;
A
#
# COMPACT_ATOMS: atom_id res chain seq x y z
N MET A 1 -11.16 15.75 -30.10
CA MET A 1 -11.09 15.73 -28.63
C MET A 1 -10.01 14.75 -28.24
N SER A 2 -8.78 15.23 -28.05
CA SER A 2 -7.65 14.42 -27.60
C SER A 2 -7.85 14.11 -26.12
N HIS A 3 -8.01 12.83 -25.78
CA HIS A 3 -8.03 12.36 -24.40
C HIS A 3 -6.59 12.26 -23.89
N ASP A 4 -5.97 13.41 -23.57
CA ASP A 4 -4.81 13.48 -22.68
C ASP A 4 -5.32 13.53 -21.23
N GLU A 5 -5.91 12.42 -20.78
CA GLU A 5 -6.03 12.17 -19.34
C GLU A 5 -4.65 11.72 -18.85
N PRO A 6 -4.08 12.30 -17.77
CA PRO A 6 -2.84 11.82 -17.20
C PRO A 6 -3.04 10.36 -16.77
N HIS A 7 -2.46 9.42 -17.52
CA HIS A 7 -2.57 8.00 -17.22
C HIS A 7 -2.08 7.75 -15.78
N LYS A 8 -2.98 7.32 -14.89
CA LYS A 8 -2.64 6.95 -13.50
C LYS A 8 -1.45 6.01 -13.50
N THR A 9 -0.36 6.45 -12.89
CA THR A 9 0.88 5.68 -12.80
C THR A 9 0.65 4.42 -11.96
N THR A 10 1.58 3.46 -12.04
CA THR A 10 1.53 2.26 -11.19
C THR A 10 1.51 2.63 -9.71
N ASP A 11 2.22 3.69 -9.32
CA ASP A 11 2.29 4.19 -7.95
C ASP A 11 0.94 4.76 -7.51
N ASP A 12 0.27 5.54 -8.35
CA ASP A 12 -1.07 6.08 -8.05
C ASP A 12 -2.09 4.97 -7.83
N LYS A 13 -2.01 3.90 -8.62
CA LYS A 13 -2.87 2.72 -8.48
C LYS A 13 -2.58 1.98 -7.17
N LEU A 14 -1.32 1.84 -6.77
CA LEU A 14 -0.95 1.18 -5.51
C LEU A 14 -1.43 1.96 -4.29
N VAL A 15 -1.27 3.29 -4.30
CA VAL A 15 -1.80 4.17 -3.24
C VAL A 15 -3.31 4.03 -3.14
N TYR A 16 -4.00 4.11 -4.29
CA TYR A 16 -5.45 3.95 -4.34
C TYR A 16 -5.91 2.61 -3.75
N MET A 17 -5.32 1.49 -4.18
CA MET A 17 -5.66 0.17 -3.66
C MET A 17 -5.39 0.04 -2.16
N ALA A 18 -4.25 0.53 -1.66
CA ALA A 18 -3.93 0.49 -0.23
C ALA A 18 -4.98 1.26 0.60
N ASN A 19 -5.38 2.44 0.13
CA ASN A 19 -6.38 3.26 0.81
C ASN A 19 -7.79 2.64 0.75
N GLN A 20 -8.13 1.93 -0.32
CA GLN A 20 -9.38 1.17 -0.39
C GLN A 20 -9.41 0.03 0.63
N ILE A 21 -8.30 -0.71 0.78
CA ILE A 21 -8.17 -1.75 1.81
C ILE A 21 -8.34 -1.13 3.20
N ALA A 22 -7.66 -0.02 3.50
CA ALA A 22 -7.83 0.69 4.76
C ALA A 22 -9.28 1.12 5.00
N THR A 23 -9.95 1.65 3.97
CA THR A 23 -11.36 2.07 4.06
C THR A 23 -12.27 0.92 4.44
N PHE A 24 -12.07 -0.27 3.88
CA PHE A 24 -12.82 -1.46 4.26
C PHE A 24 -12.64 -1.80 5.75
N PHE A 25 -11.40 -1.80 6.23
CA PHE A 25 -11.09 -2.15 7.62
C PHE A 25 -11.49 -1.08 8.64
N LYS A 26 -11.82 0.15 8.24
CA LYS A 26 -12.39 1.17 9.16
C LYS A 26 -13.70 0.74 9.81
N SER A 27 -14.44 -0.18 9.19
CA SER A 27 -15.66 -0.76 9.77
C SER A 27 -15.40 -1.78 10.90
N GLN A 28 -14.16 -2.27 11.04
CA GLN A 28 -13.76 -3.24 12.05
C GLN A 28 -13.36 -2.54 13.37
N PRO A 29 -13.21 -3.29 14.50
CA PRO A 29 -12.71 -2.74 15.76
C PRO A 29 -11.33 -2.10 15.60
N GLU A 30 -11.12 -0.93 16.23
CA GLU A 30 -9.92 -0.09 16.03
C GLU A 30 -8.60 -0.84 16.24
N ALA A 31 -8.53 -1.67 17.29
CA ALA A 31 -7.35 -2.46 17.62
C ALA A 31 -6.96 -3.48 16.53
N GLU A 32 -7.91 -3.91 15.71
CA GLU A 32 -7.70 -4.95 14.69
C GLU A 32 -7.42 -4.38 13.30
N ARG A 33 -7.75 -3.11 13.05
CA ARG A 33 -7.67 -2.51 11.71
C ARG A 33 -6.27 -2.57 11.10
N PRO A 34 -5.18 -2.17 11.81
CA PRO A 34 -3.85 -2.18 11.20
C PRO A 34 -3.40 -3.59 10.83
N LYS A 35 -3.72 -4.57 11.68
CA LYS A 35 -3.45 -5.98 11.44
C LYS A 35 -4.22 -6.50 10.23
N GLY A 36 -5.51 -6.19 10.11
CA GLY A 36 -6.34 -6.59 8.98
C GLY A 36 -5.83 -6.06 7.63
N VAL A 37 -5.44 -4.78 7.59
CA VAL A 37 -4.81 -4.18 6.39
C VAL A 37 -3.51 -4.88 6.03
N ALA A 38 -2.64 -5.11 7.03
CA ALA A 38 -1.36 -5.76 6.81
C ALA A 38 -1.52 -7.21 6.31
N ASP A 39 -2.43 -7.98 6.90
CA ASP A 39 -2.73 -9.35 6.53
C ASP A 39 -3.25 -9.43 5.08
N HIS A 40 -4.14 -8.51 4.69
CA HIS A 40 -4.63 -8.43 3.33
C HIS A 40 -3.49 -8.16 2.32
N ILE A 41 -2.65 -7.16 2.59
CA ILE A 41 -1.51 -6.85 1.71
C ILE A 41 -0.53 -8.04 1.65
N ASN A 42 -0.23 -8.67 2.78
CA ASN A 42 0.66 -9.83 2.83
C ASN A 42 0.13 -11.02 2.01
N LYS A 43 -1.19 -11.25 2.03
CA LYS A 43 -1.83 -12.39 1.38
C LYS A 43 -2.02 -12.19 -0.11
N PHE A 44 -2.38 -10.97 -0.54
CA PHE A 44 -2.83 -10.73 -1.91
C PHE A 44 -1.84 -9.93 -2.76
N TRP A 45 -0.88 -9.23 -2.16
CA TRP A 45 0.07 -8.44 -2.94
C TRP A 45 1.34 -9.24 -3.25
N GLU A 46 1.68 -9.24 -4.54
CA GLU A 46 2.94 -9.77 -5.02
C GLU A 46 4.15 -9.02 -4.44
N GLN A 47 5.31 -9.68 -4.45
CA GLN A 47 6.54 -9.08 -3.93
C GLN A 47 6.90 -7.75 -4.61
N ARG A 48 6.69 -7.62 -5.93
CA ARG A 48 6.96 -6.37 -6.67
C ARG A 48 6.10 -5.20 -6.18
N MET A 49 4.84 -5.45 -5.87
CA MET A 49 3.91 -4.44 -5.37
C MET A 49 4.32 -3.98 -3.97
N ARG A 50 4.66 -4.94 -3.09
CA ARG A 50 5.14 -4.62 -1.74
C ARG A 50 6.47 -3.85 -1.77
N ARG A 51 7.37 -4.14 -2.71
CA ARG A 51 8.59 -3.34 -2.91
C ARG A 51 8.27 -1.89 -3.29
N ALA A 52 7.39 -1.66 -4.26
CA ALA A 52 6.97 -0.32 -4.68
C ALA A 52 6.25 0.43 -3.54
N PHE A 53 5.36 -0.25 -2.82
CA PHE A 53 4.71 0.27 -1.61
C PHE A 53 5.71 0.79 -0.60
N PHE A 54 6.67 -0.05 -0.20
CA PHE A 54 7.68 0.33 0.78
C PHE A 54 8.60 1.45 0.26
N ALA A 55 8.85 1.53 -1.05
CA ALA A 55 9.61 2.64 -1.62
C ALA A 55 8.86 3.99 -1.48
N MET A 56 7.53 3.99 -1.55
CA MET A 56 6.72 5.19 -1.34
C MET A 56 6.55 5.52 0.15
N ILE A 57 6.35 4.50 1.01
CA ILE A 57 6.29 4.68 2.48
C ILE A 57 7.60 5.26 3.01
N ASP A 58 8.75 4.75 2.57
CA ASP A 58 10.07 5.26 2.99
C ASP A 58 10.31 6.71 2.55
N LYS A 59 9.71 7.14 1.43
CA LYS A 59 9.75 8.53 0.96
C LYS A 59 8.80 9.45 1.73
N GLY A 60 7.95 8.89 2.60
CA GLY A 60 6.93 9.64 3.32
C GLY A 60 5.82 10.16 2.41
N ASP A 61 5.39 9.38 1.41
CA ASP A 61 4.31 9.79 0.51
C ASP A 61 3.03 10.11 1.31
N PRO A 62 2.56 11.37 1.31
CA PRO A 62 1.45 11.80 2.17
C PRO A 62 0.09 11.30 1.69
N ARG A 63 0.01 10.65 0.52
CA ARG A 63 -1.25 10.19 -0.07
C ARG A 63 -1.76 8.89 0.56
N PHE A 64 -0.96 8.22 1.39
CA PHE A 64 -1.42 7.04 2.13
C PHE A 64 -2.32 7.42 3.30
N ASP A 65 -3.39 6.66 3.46
CA ASP A 65 -4.25 6.74 4.63
C ASP A 65 -3.43 6.47 5.92
N PRO A 66 -3.67 7.19 7.04
CA PRO A 66 -2.96 6.95 8.28
C PRO A 66 -2.99 5.50 8.75
N LEU A 67 -4.08 4.77 8.49
CA LEU A 67 -4.20 3.36 8.82
C LEU A 67 -3.24 2.48 8.00
N VAL A 68 -2.99 2.84 6.73
CA VAL A 68 -1.99 2.14 5.88
C VAL A 68 -0.59 2.36 6.44
N VAL A 69 -0.27 3.58 6.86
CA VAL A 69 1.02 3.91 7.49
C VAL A 69 1.20 3.14 8.80
N GLN A 70 0.16 3.06 9.63
CA GLN A 70 0.16 2.25 10.87
C GLN A 70 0.31 0.75 10.61
N ALA A 71 -0.22 0.25 9.49
CA ALA A 71 -0.11 -1.15 9.09
C ALA A 71 1.27 -1.50 8.51
N ALA A 72 2.02 -0.52 8.00
CA ALA A 72 3.30 -0.75 7.30
C ALA A 72 4.32 -1.58 8.10
N PRO A 73 4.51 -1.40 9.42
CA PRO A 73 5.41 -2.23 10.22
C PRO A 73 5.01 -3.71 10.32
N LEU A 74 3.74 -4.04 10.07
CA LEU A 74 3.19 -5.41 10.13
C LEU A 74 3.24 -6.12 8.76
N ILE A 75 3.55 -5.38 7.69
CA ILE A 75 3.64 -5.93 6.33
C ILE A 75 5.03 -6.54 6.13
N LYS A 76 5.06 -7.76 5.59
CA LYS A 76 6.30 -8.48 5.28
C LYS A 76 7.04 -7.77 4.16
N ARG A 77 8.11 -7.07 4.52
CA ARG A 77 9.01 -6.37 3.60
C ARG A 77 9.78 -7.39 2.74
N PRO A 78 9.64 -7.37 1.40
CA PRO A 78 10.44 -8.24 0.55
C PRO A 78 11.91 -7.85 0.64
N ALA A 79 12.80 -8.85 0.56
CA ALA A 79 14.24 -8.59 0.44
C ALA A 79 14.50 -7.69 -0.79
N LYS A 80 15.40 -6.72 -0.64
CA LYS A 80 15.93 -5.98 -1.79
C LYS A 80 16.68 -7.00 -2.65
N ILE A 81 16.31 -7.11 -3.92
CA ILE A 81 17.09 -7.92 -4.86
C ILE A 81 18.46 -7.23 -4.95
N ALA A 82 19.49 -7.84 -4.40
CA ALA A 82 20.86 -7.41 -4.63
C ALA A 82 21.12 -7.57 -6.14
N LYS A 83 21.45 -6.49 -6.82
CA LYS A 83 21.95 -6.57 -8.20
C LYS A 83 23.26 -7.36 -8.15
N ALA A 84 23.32 -8.46 -8.90
CA ALA A 84 24.57 -9.10 -9.28
C ALA A 84 25.37 -8.18 -10.22
#